data_AF-A0A2T6ZAM3-F1
#
_entry.id   AF-A0A2T6ZAM3-F1
#
_cell.length_a   1.000
_cell.length_b   1.000
_cell.length_c   1.000
_cell.angle_alpha   90.00
_cell.angle_beta   90.00
_cell.angle_gamma   90.00
#
_symmetry.space_group_name_H-M   'P 1'
#
loop_
_entity.id
_entity.type
_entity.pdbx_description
1 polymer ?
#
loop_
_entity_poly.entity_id
_entity_poly.type
_entity_poly.pdbx_seq_one_letter_code
_entity_poly.pdbx_strand_id
1 'polypeptide(L)'
;MPSKDTDTITTKETAAVEESESYQSEQALANSYDTGSIDRSVFDQILEMDDDEERDFSRTIVFGFMEQAEQSFKDMEDSLKGKDLAQLSSLGHFLKGSSATLGLVKVQDYCEKIQNLGSDPDKTRTTNADDREERLAGITSVLGEMKEEYKCVCVRFRKFYDDLNGDSQL
;
A
#
# COMPACT_ATOMS: atom_id res chain seq x y z
N MET A 1 30.17 17.23 60.23
CA MET A 1 28.81 16.73 59.89
C MET A 1 27.85 17.90 59.96
N PRO A 2 26.79 18.01 59.11
CA PRO A 2 26.36 17.23 57.93
C PRO A 2 26.57 18.02 56.58
N SER A 3 26.78 17.44 55.38
CA SER A 3 25.89 16.71 54.43
C SER A 3 24.55 17.41 54.18
N LYS A 4 23.98 17.54 52.99
CA LYS A 4 24.20 17.12 51.58
C LYS A 4 23.10 17.90 50.82
N ASP A 5 23.26 18.20 49.54
CA ASP A 5 22.19 17.99 48.56
C ASP A 5 22.80 18.09 47.17
N THR A 6 22.80 16.93 46.54
CA THR A 6 23.32 16.58 45.23
C THR A 6 22.33 16.98 44.15
N ASP A 7 22.83 17.62 43.10
CA ASP A 7 22.16 17.74 41.80
C ASP A 7 21.58 16.40 41.37
N THR A 8 20.27 16.36 41.17
CA THR A 8 19.57 15.27 40.48
C THR A 8 18.82 15.88 39.31
N ILE A 9 19.57 16.13 38.24
CA ILE A 9 19.04 16.19 36.87
C ILE A 9 19.85 15.14 36.10
N THR A 10 19.33 14.67 34.99
CA THR A 10 19.95 13.70 34.07
C THR A 10 19.51 12.26 34.31
N THR A 11 18.31 11.95 33.82
CA THR A 11 17.98 10.61 33.28
C THR A 11 16.76 10.60 32.35
N LYS A 12 15.96 11.68 32.27
CA LYS A 12 14.78 11.74 31.39
C LYS A 12 15.01 12.36 30.00
N GLU A 13 16.12 13.07 29.79
CA GLU A 13 16.36 13.81 28.55
C GLU A 13 16.93 12.91 27.43
N THR A 14 17.63 11.84 27.80
CA THR A 14 18.32 10.96 26.85
C THR A 14 17.36 10.13 25.99
N ALA A 15 16.30 9.56 26.59
CA ALA A 15 15.34 8.70 25.88
C ALA A 15 14.49 9.45 24.84
N ALA A 16 14.08 10.69 25.14
CA ALA A 16 13.28 11.50 24.22
C ALA A 16 14.09 11.98 23.00
N VAL A 17 15.41 12.12 23.15
CA VAL A 17 16.30 12.47 22.05
C VAL A 17 16.52 11.26 21.15
N GLU A 18 16.78 10.08 21.72
CA GLU A 18 16.93 8.81 20.98
C GLU A 18 15.67 8.42 20.19
N GLU A 19 14.50 8.54 20.82
CA GLU A 19 13.20 8.27 20.18
C GLU A 19 12.93 9.25 19.02
N SER A 20 13.31 10.52 19.17
CA SER A 20 13.17 11.52 18.11
C SER A 20 14.13 11.29 16.95
N GLU A 21 15.37 10.87 17.20
CA GLU A 21 16.38 10.63 16.16
C GLU A 21 16.06 9.36 15.35
N SER A 22 15.60 8.29 16.01
CA SER A 22 15.11 7.07 15.36
C SER A 22 13.98 7.39 14.38
N TYR A 23 12.95 8.13 14.84
CA TYR A 23 11.81 8.51 14.01
C TYR A 23 12.19 9.33 12.77
N GLN A 24 13.15 10.26 12.90
CA GLN A 24 13.61 11.07 11.76
C GLN A 24 14.37 10.21 10.73
N SER A 25 15.13 9.21 11.18
CA SER A 25 15.87 8.31 10.30
C SER A 25 14.94 7.38 9.51
N GLU A 26 13.90 6.84 10.16
CA GLU A 26 12.86 6.03 9.53
C GLU A 26 12.06 6.85 8.51
N GLN A 27 11.74 8.10 8.83
CA GLN A 27 11.06 8.99 7.88
C GLN A 27 11.91 9.29 6.65
N ALA A 28 13.22 9.54 6.84
CA ALA A 28 14.16 9.80 5.76
C ALA A 28 14.37 8.57 4.86
N LEU A 29 14.48 7.38 5.46
CA LEU A 29 14.59 6.10 4.75
C LEU A 29 13.35 5.84 3.91
N ALA A 30 12.16 5.96 4.49
CA ALA A 30 10.91 5.79 3.77
C ALA A 30 10.71 6.86 2.67
N ASN A 31 11.21 8.09 2.85
CA ASN A 31 11.16 9.15 1.83
C ASN A 31 12.06 8.83 0.63
N SER A 32 13.16 8.10 0.84
CA SER A 32 14.03 7.66 -0.26
C SER A 32 13.36 6.64 -1.20
N TYR A 33 12.28 6.01 -0.74
CA TYR A 33 11.50 5.04 -1.52
C TYR A 33 10.38 5.64 -2.34
N ASP A 34 10.02 6.91 -2.12
CA ASP A 34 8.87 7.52 -2.75
C ASP A 34 9.20 8.08 -4.15
N THR A 35 8.46 7.58 -5.14
CA THR A 35 8.44 8.14 -6.51
C THR A 35 7.03 8.58 -6.93
N GLY A 36 6.20 9.01 -5.97
CA GLY A 36 4.82 9.44 -6.18
C GLY A 36 3.81 8.30 -6.36
N SER A 37 4.12 7.11 -5.82
CA SER A 37 3.25 5.93 -5.93
C SER A 37 2.62 5.50 -4.60
N ILE A 38 3.10 6.06 -3.49
CA ILE A 38 2.62 5.80 -2.14
C ILE A 38 2.31 7.17 -1.50
N ASP A 39 1.06 7.41 -1.12
CA ASP A 39 0.66 8.56 -0.32
C ASP A 39 1.24 8.39 1.08
N ARG A 40 2.29 9.18 1.31
CA ARG A 40 3.06 9.07 2.53
C ARG A 40 2.26 9.48 3.76
N SER A 41 1.35 10.43 3.64
CA SER A 41 0.52 10.85 4.76
C SER A 41 -0.41 9.74 5.26
N VAL A 42 -0.83 8.85 4.36
CA VAL A 42 -1.64 7.68 4.68
C VAL A 42 -0.76 6.57 5.23
N PHE A 43 0.39 6.30 4.60
CA PHE A 43 1.27 5.23 5.05
C PHE A 43 1.91 5.52 6.41
N ASP A 44 2.26 6.78 6.70
CA ASP A 44 2.80 7.19 8.00
C ASP A 44 1.80 6.94 9.14
N GLN A 45 0.50 7.13 8.91
CA GLN A 45 -0.52 6.80 9.91
C GLN A 45 -0.53 5.31 10.26
N ILE A 46 -0.16 4.44 9.32
CA ILE A 46 -0.03 3.00 9.58
C ILE A 46 1.23 2.71 10.38
N LEU A 47 2.35 3.39 10.06
CA LEU A 47 3.59 3.27 10.81
C LEU A 47 3.44 3.80 12.25
N GLU A 48 2.68 4.87 12.46
CA GLU A 48 2.37 5.42 13.79
C GLU A 48 1.59 4.42 14.69
N MET A 49 1.02 3.37 14.11
CA MET A 49 0.32 2.31 14.85
C MET A 49 1.23 1.15 15.27
N ASP A 50 2.50 1.12 14.86
CA ASP A 50 3.45 0.13 15.36
C ASP A 50 3.86 0.47 16.81
N ASP A 51 3.82 -0.52 17.69
CA ASP A 51 4.16 -0.37 19.11
C ASP A 51 5.68 -0.29 19.36
N ASP A 52 6.49 -0.80 18.42
CA ASP A 52 7.95 -0.90 18.51
C ASP A 52 8.65 -0.84 17.13
N GLU A 53 9.98 -0.94 17.16
CA GLU A 53 10.85 -0.91 15.99
C GLU A 53 10.77 -2.18 15.12
N GLU A 54 10.11 -3.26 15.59
CA GLU A 54 9.93 -4.49 14.78
C GLU A 54 8.87 -4.29 13.69
N ARG A 55 8.05 -3.23 13.80
CA ARG A 55 7.06 -2.80 12.80
C ARG A 55 6.08 -3.91 12.40
N ASP A 56 5.75 -4.79 13.34
CA ASP A 56 4.97 -6.01 13.11
C ASP A 56 3.55 -5.73 12.60
N PHE A 57 2.92 -4.64 13.07
CA PHE A 57 1.57 -4.26 12.66
C PHE A 57 1.57 -3.79 11.21
N SER A 58 2.38 -2.79 10.87
CA SER A 58 2.44 -2.26 9.51
C SER A 58 2.92 -3.33 8.52
N ARG A 59 3.88 -4.17 8.92
CA ARG A 59 4.34 -5.32 8.14
C ARG A 59 3.20 -6.28 7.84
N THR A 60 2.41 -6.67 8.85
CA THR A 60 1.28 -7.57 8.65
C THR A 60 0.27 -7.01 7.65
N ILE A 61 -0.05 -5.71 7.72
CA ILE A 61 -0.97 -5.06 6.78
C ILE A 61 -0.40 -5.02 5.36
N VAL A 62 0.88 -4.64 5.20
CA VAL A 62 1.53 -4.54 3.89
C VAL A 62 1.64 -5.90 3.21
N PHE A 63 2.13 -6.93 3.90
CA PHE A 63 2.27 -8.27 3.33
C PHE A 63 0.90 -8.93 3.10
N GLY A 64 -0.08 -8.70 3.97
CA GLY A 64 -1.46 -9.14 3.76
C GLY A 64 -2.10 -8.51 2.51
N PHE A 65 -1.86 -7.23 2.26
CA PHE A 65 -2.27 -6.60 1.00
C PHE A 65 -1.62 -7.25 -0.22
N MET A 66 -0.32 -7.58 -0.16
CA MET A 66 0.37 -8.22 -1.29
C MET A 66 -0.29 -9.55 -1.67
N GLU A 67 -0.58 -10.40 -0.68
CA GLU A 67 -1.28 -11.67 -0.92
C GLU A 67 -2.67 -11.45 -1.52
N GLN A 68 -3.42 -10.48 -0.98
CA GLN A 68 -4.75 -10.14 -1.48
C GLN A 68 -4.73 -9.59 -2.91
N ALA A 69 -3.75 -8.75 -3.24
CA ALA A 69 -3.57 -8.19 -4.58
C ALA A 69 -3.24 -9.29 -5.59
N GLU A 70 -2.31 -10.20 -5.26
CA GLU A 70 -1.96 -11.32 -6.12
C GLU A 70 -3.13 -12.26 -6.39
N GLN A 71 -3.95 -12.53 -5.37
CA GLN A 71 -5.17 -13.32 -5.55
C GLN A 71 -6.19 -12.57 -6.43
N SER A 72 -6.41 -11.28 -6.17
CA SER A 72 -7.34 -10.45 -6.96
C SER A 72 -6.94 -10.40 -8.43
N PHE A 73 -5.64 -10.31 -8.75
CA PHE A 73 -5.18 -10.33 -10.14
C PHE A 73 -5.47 -11.65 -10.85
N LYS A 74 -5.31 -12.79 -10.16
CA LYS A 74 -5.67 -14.11 -10.71
C LYS A 74 -7.18 -14.17 -11.00
N ASP A 75 -7.99 -13.71 -10.05
CA ASP A 75 -9.45 -13.70 -10.19
C ASP A 75 -9.90 -12.77 -11.33
N MET A 76 -9.22 -11.63 -11.52
CA MET A 76 -9.46 -10.73 -12.65
C MET A 76 -9.08 -11.37 -13.98
N GLU A 77 -7.94 -12.06 -14.07
CA GLU A 77 -7.52 -12.79 -15.27
C GLU A 77 -8.52 -13.90 -15.64
N ASP A 78 -9.05 -14.62 -14.65
CA ASP A 78 -10.07 -15.65 -14.87
C ASP A 78 -11.42 -15.03 -15.26
N SER A 79 -11.79 -13.89 -14.67
CA SER A 79 -12.99 -13.14 -15.06
C SER A 79 -12.88 -12.59 -16.49
N LEU A 80 -11.68 -12.17 -16.93
CA LEU A 80 -11.42 -11.77 -18.31
C LEU A 80 -11.61 -12.94 -19.28
N LYS A 81 -11.14 -14.15 -18.95
CA LYS A 81 -11.39 -15.37 -19.76
C LYS A 81 -12.89 -15.69 -19.83
N GLY A 82 -13.60 -15.52 -18.72
CA GLY A 82 -15.06 -15.67 -18.64
C GLY A 82 -15.86 -14.51 -19.25
N LYS A 83 -15.19 -13.42 -19.66
CA LYS A 83 -15.79 -12.17 -20.11
C LYS A 83 -16.80 -11.58 -19.10
N ASP A 84 -16.56 -11.75 -17.80
CA ASP A 84 -17.47 -11.33 -16.72
C ASP A 84 -17.15 -9.89 -16.25
N LEU A 85 -17.77 -8.91 -16.90
CA LEU A 85 -17.59 -7.49 -16.57
C LEU A 85 -18.08 -7.13 -15.15
N ALA A 86 -19.13 -7.78 -14.67
CA ALA A 86 -19.67 -7.51 -13.34
C ALA A 86 -18.68 -7.96 -12.26
N GLN A 87 -18.11 -9.16 -12.42
CA GLN A 87 -17.08 -9.65 -11.52
C GLN A 87 -15.80 -8.80 -11.59
N LEU A 88 -15.38 -8.38 -12.79
CA LEU A 88 -14.26 -7.44 -12.94
C LEU A 88 -14.50 -6.13 -12.21
N SER A 89 -15.72 -5.59 -12.28
CA SER A 89 -16.10 -4.38 -11.55
C SER A 89 -16.00 -4.55 -10.03
N SER A 90 -16.52 -5.68 -9.53
CA SER A 90 -16.48 -6.04 -8.11
C SER A 90 -15.05 -6.20 -7.59
N LEU A 91 -14.20 -6.89 -8.35
CA LEU A 91 -12.78 -7.07 -8.01
C LEU A 91 -12.02 -5.74 -8.03
N GLY A 92 -12.31 -4.87 -9.01
CA GLY A 92 -11.76 -3.52 -9.05
C GLY A 92 -12.14 -2.72 -7.82
N HIS A 93 -13.42 -2.74 -7.43
CA HIS A 93 -13.90 -2.05 -6.23
C HIS A 93 -13.24 -2.59 -4.93
N PHE A 94 -13.14 -3.91 -4.80
CA PHE A 94 -12.54 -4.56 -3.65
C PHE A 94 -11.07 -4.16 -3.48
N LEU A 95 -10.27 -4.31 -4.55
CA LEU A 95 -8.85 -4.00 -4.49
C LEU A 95 -8.58 -2.49 -4.36
N LYS A 96 -9.47 -1.63 -4.89
CA LYS A 96 -9.45 -0.18 -4.67
C LYS A 96 -9.44 0.15 -3.19
N GLY A 97 -10.39 -0.41 -2.43
CA GLY A 97 -10.51 -0.15 -0.99
C GLY A 97 -9.25 -0.54 -0.23
N SER A 98 -8.71 -1.73 -0.50
CA SER A 98 -7.50 -2.22 0.15
C SER A 98 -6.26 -1.40 -0.21
N SER A 99 -6.11 -1.03 -1.47
CA SER A 99 -4.99 -0.19 -1.94
C SER A 99 -5.01 1.22 -1.33
N ALA A 100 -6.20 1.78 -1.10
CA ALA A 100 -6.37 3.09 -0.47
C ALA A 100 -5.94 3.10 0.99
N THR A 101 -6.14 1.99 1.72
CA THR A 101 -5.66 1.85 3.11
C THR A 101 -4.15 2.03 3.23
N LEU A 102 -3.38 1.57 2.24
CA LEU A 102 -1.92 1.69 2.20
C LEU A 102 -1.43 2.95 1.45
N GLY A 103 -2.33 3.82 1.02
CA GLY A 103 -1.96 5.02 0.25
C GLY A 103 -1.47 4.70 -1.18
N LEU A 104 -1.80 3.56 -1.78
CA LEU A 104 -1.26 3.18 -3.09
C LEU A 104 -2.00 3.87 -4.25
N VAL A 105 -1.79 5.19 -4.39
CA VAL A 105 -2.56 6.09 -5.27
C VAL A 105 -2.71 5.55 -6.69
N LYS A 106 -1.62 5.13 -7.33
CA LYS A 106 -1.69 4.61 -8.70
C LYS A 106 -2.47 3.30 -8.80
N VAL A 107 -2.25 2.38 -7.86
CA VAL A 107 -2.98 1.10 -7.84
C VAL A 107 -4.47 1.36 -7.63
N GLN A 108 -4.81 2.29 -6.75
CA GLN A 108 -6.18 2.74 -6.53
C GLN A 108 -6.82 3.31 -7.81
N ASP A 109 -6.11 4.15 -8.56
CA ASP A 109 -6.58 4.72 -9.83
C ASP A 109 -6.84 3.63 -10.89
N TYR A 110 -5.96 2.63 -10.97
CA TYR A 110 -6.15 1.50 -11.87
C TYR A 110 -7.36 0.65 -11.48
N CYS A 111 -7.52 0.36 -10.18
CA CYS A 111 -8.68 -0.33 -9.66
C CYS A 111 -10.00 0.40 -9.99
N GLU A 112 -10.02 1.74 -9.90
CA GLU A 112 -11.16 2.55 -10.29
C GLU A 112 -11.45 2.47 -11.80
N LYS A 113 -10.42 2.51 -12.65
CA LYS A 113 -10.59 2.30 -14.10
C LYS A 113 -11.22 0.94 -14.41
N ILE A 114 -10.75 -0.13 -13.76
CA ILE A 114 -11.33 -1.48 -13.91
C ILE A 114 -12.78 -1.50 -13.42
N GLN A 115 -13.07 -0.91 -12.26
CA GLN A 115 -14.41 -0.80 -11.72
C GLN A 115 -15.37 -0.13 -12.73
N ASN A 116 -14.96 1.00 -13.29
CA ASN A 116 -15.76 1.78 -14.24
C ASN A 116 -15.95 1.05 -15.57
N LEU A 117 -14.89 0.45 -16.11
CA LEU A 117 -14.96 -0.35 -17.34
C LEU A 117 -15.79 -1.62 -17.16
N GLY A 118 -15.86 -2.19 -15.96
CA GLY A 118 -16.70 -3.35 -15.64
C GLY A 118 -18.17 -3.00 -15.34
N SER A 119 -18.45 -1.77 -14.94
CA SER A 119 -19.80 -1.33 -14.55
C SER A 119 -20.77 -1.28 -15.73
N ASP A 120 -21.98 -1.82 -15.60
CA ASP A 120 -22.98 -1.77 -16.67
C ASP A 120 -23.48 -0.32 -16.88
N PRO A 121 -23.26 0.31 -18.05
CA PRO A 121 -23.71 1.66 -18.32
C PRO A 121 -25.21 1.65 -18.56
N ASP A 122 -25.98 1.69 -17.48
CA ASP A 122 -27.44 1.83 -17.43
C ASP A 122 -28.19 0.74 -18.23
N LYS A 123 -28.97 -0.10 -17.53
CA LYS A 123 -29.73 -1.24 -18.10
C LYS A 123 -30.74 -0.86 -19.20
N THR A 124 -30.85 0.42 -19.53
CA THR A 124 -31.68 1.02 -20.56
C THR A 124 -30.96 1.14 -21.91
N ARG A 125 -29.63 1.11 -21.93
CA ARG A 125 -28.82 1.18 -23.15
C ARG A 125 -28.43 -0.25 -23.55
N THR A 126 -28.93 -0.72 -24.69
CA THR A 126 -28.43 -1.96 -25.29
C THR A 126 -26.93 -1.83 -25.52
N THR A 127 -26.12 -2.42 -24.65
CA THR A 127 -24.69 -2.63 -24.83
C THR A 127 -24.52 -3.57 -26.01
N ASN A 128 -24.00 -3.08 -27.14
CA ASN A 128 -23.73 -3.94 -28.29
C ASN A 128 -22.46 -4.78 -28.04
N ALA A 129 -22.24 -5.81 -28.85
CA ALA A 129 -21.10 -6.72 -28.69
C ALA A 129 -19.75 -5.99 -28.80
N ASP A 130 -19.67 -4.98 -29.67
CA ASP A 130 -18.44 -4.20 -29.91
C ASP A 130 -18.02 -3.40 -28.67
N ASP A 131 -18.96 -2.73 -27.97
CA ASP A 131 -18.69 -1.99 -26.72
C ASP A 131 -18.19 -2.94 -25.61
N ARG A 132 -18.77 -4.14 -25.53
CA ARG A 132 -18.33 -5.14 -24.56
C ARG A 132 -16.89 -5.59 -24.82
N GLU A 133 -16.53 -5.85 -26.07
CA GLU A 133 -15.17 -6.28 -26.42
C GLU A 133 -14.15 -5.17 -26.22
N GLU A 134 -14.48 -3.92 -26.55
CA GLU A 134 -13.65 -2.75 -26.28
C GLU A 134 -13.37 -2.59 -24.79
N ARG A 135 -14.39 -2.74 -23.94
CA ARG A 135 -14.24 -2.65 -22.48
C ARG A 135 -13.38 -3.77 -21.91
N LEU A 136 -13.54 -5.01 -22.39
CA LEU A 136 -12.69 -6.13 -21.99
C LEU A 136 -11.23 -5.91 -22.40
N ALA A 137 -10.99 -5.37 -23.59
CA ALA A 137 -9.65 -4.99 -24.05
C ALA A 137 -9.05 -3.88 -23.18
N GLY A 138 -9.86 -2.87 -22.84
CA GLY A 138 -9.49 -1.80 -21.91
C GLY A 138 -9.09 -2.34 -20.53
N ILE A 139 -9.90 -3.21 -19.94
CA ILE A 139 -9.58 -3.83 -18.65
C ILE A 139 -8.30 -4.66 -18.73
N THR A 140 -8.08 -5.39 -19.82
CA THR A 140 -6.85 -6.18 -20.03
C THR A 140 -5.61 -5.28 -20.03
N SER A 141 -5.66 -4.15 -20.74
CA SER A 141 -4.56 -3.17 -20.76
C SER A 141 -4.30 -2.57 -19.38
N VAL A 142 -5.36 -2.11 -18.72
CA VAL A 142 -5.31 -1.47 -17.40
C VAL A 142 -4.78 -2.43 -16.33
N LEU A 143 -5.21 -3.71 -16.36
CA LEU A 143 -4.71 -4.74 -15.46
C LEU A 143 -3.21 -5.01 -15.66
N GLY A 144 -2.73 -5.01 -16.92
CA GLY A 144 -1.31 -5.15 -17.23
C GLY A 144 -0.48 -4.01 -16.61
N GLU A 145 -0.90 -2.77 -16.80
CA GLU A 145 -0.24 -1.60 -16.21
C GLU A 145 -0.27 -1.62 -14.67
N MET A 146 -1.41 -1.97 -14.09
CA MET A 146 -1.57 -2.07 -12.65
C MET A 146 -0.61 -3.09 -12.03
N LYS A 147 -0.39 -4.23 -12.69
CA LYS A 147 0.53 -5.27 -12.21
C LYS A 147 1.99 -4.80 -12.22
N GLU A 148 2.40 -3.99 -13.18
CA GLU A 148 3.75 -3.43 -13.20
C GLU A 148 3.93 -2.40 -12.07
N GLU A 149 2.96 -1.52 -11.85
CA GLU A 149 3.06 -0.55 -10.75
C GLU A 149 2.98 -1.20 -9.38
N TYR A 150 2.15 -2.23 -9.23
CA TYR A 150 2.12 -3.07 -8.03
C TYR A 150 3.48 -3.72 -7.75
N LYS A 151 4.17 -4.28 -8.76
CA LYS A 151 5.51 -4.86 -8.58
C LYS A 151 6.51 -3.82 -8.08
N CYS A 152 6.50 -2.62 -8.65
CA CYS A 152 7.37 -1.53 -8.23
C CYS A 152 7.11 -1.15 -6.76
N VAL A 153 5.85 -1.10 -6.33
CA VAL A 153 5.47 -0.86 -4.92
C VAL A 153 5.96 -2.00 -4.01
N CYS A 154 5.81 -3.26 -4.42
CA CYS A 154 6.27 -4.40 -3.63
C CYS A 154 7.78 -4.40 -3.40
N VAL A 155 8.56 -4.02 -4.41
CA VAL A 155 10.02 -3.89 -4.28
C VAL A 155 10.36 -2.82 -3.23
N ARG A 156 9.66 -1.68 -3.25
CA ARG A 156 9.87 -0.61 -2.28
C ARG A 156 9.52 -1.03 -0.86
N PHE A 157 8.35 -1.63 -0.65
CA PHE A 157 7.95 -2.12 0.67
C PHE A 157 8.91 -3.17 1.21
N ARG A 158 9.30 -4.16 0.39
CA ARG A 158 10.28 -5.17 0.81
C ARG A 158 11.60 -4.51 1.20
N LYS A 159 12.10 -3.59 0.38
CA LYS A 159 13.35 -2.88 0.70
C LYS A 159 13.24 -2.05 1.97
N PHE A 160 12.12 -1.35 2.18
CA PHE A 160 11.86 -0.60 3.41
C PHE A 160 11.96 -1.51 4.65
N TYR A 161 11.28 -2.66 4.65
CA TYR A 161 11.32 -3.59 5.79
C TYR A 161 12.64 -4.37 5.88
N ASP A 162 13.34 -4.62 4.78
CA ASP A 162 14.66 -5.28 4.80
C ASP A 162 15.74 -4.36 5.41
N ASP A 163 15.71 -3.07 5.07
CA ASP A 163 16.67 -2.09 5.59
C ASP A 163 16.48 -1.84 7.09
N LEU A 164 15.24 -1.86 7.59
CA LEU A 164 14.95 -1.77 9.04
C LEU A 164 15.55 -2.96 9.82
N ASN A 165 15.54 -4.16 9.23
CA ASN A 165 16.15 -5.35 9.83
C ASN A 165 17.69 -5.35 9.73
N GLY A 166 18.28 -4.43 8.95
CA GLY A 166 19.71 -4.34 8.65
C GLY A 166 20.55 -3.64 9.72
N ASP A 167 19.94 -2.87 10.62
CA ASP A 167 20.66 -2.02 11.59
C ASP A 167 20.99 -2.70 12.94
N SER A 168 20.67 -3.99 13.11
CA SER A 168 20.96 -4.76 14.34
C SER A 168 22.34 -5.45 14.39
N GLN A 169 23.29 -5.10 13.53
CA GLN A 169 24.65 -5.66 13.53
C GLN A 169 25.73 -4.64 13.11
N LEU A 170 25.95 -3.59 13.90
CA LEU A 170 27.25 -2.87 13.93
C LEU A 170 27.63 -2.48 15.36
#